data_AF-A0A968ATV5-F1
#
_entry.id   AF-A0A968ATV5-F1
#
_cell.length_a   1.000
_cell.length_b   1.000
_cell.length_c   1.000
_cell.angle_alpha   90.00
_cell.angle_beta   90.00
_cell.angle_gamma   90.00
#
_symmetry.space_group_name_H-M   'P 1'
#
loop_
_entity.id
_entity.type
_entity.pdbx_description
1 polymer ?
#
loop_
_entity_poly.entity_id
_entity_poly.type
_entity_poly.pdbx_seq_one_letter_code
_entity_poly.pdbx_strand_id
1 'polypeptide(L)'
;NACGGVVYPPIEAIFAFSANDVLFAHIDGSITHYDGNNFTNDCSLITQLNGSVNKIWGTASNDIYVVGPDGLIAHYNGQDWQRIESGTDVDLMDVWGSPDTGGTGGSVVWACGFTDFVGTVL
;
A
#
# COMPACT_ATOMS: atom_id res chain seq x y z
N ASN A 1 14.54 12.44 1.92
CA ASN A 1 15.34 11.49 2.73
C ASN A 1 14.35 10.74 3.59
N ALA A 2 14.06 9.48 3.25
CA ALA A 2 13.06 8.63 3.92
C ALA A 2 13.25 8.69 5.44
N CYS A 3 12.15 8.67 6.20
CA CYS A 3 11.89 9.47 7.41
C CYS A 3 12.75 9.20 8.66
N GLY A 4 14.07 9.28 8.51
CA GLY A 4 15.10 9.10 9.53
C GLY A 4 16.44 8.76 8.86
N GLY A 5 17.30 9.76 8.67
CA GLY A 5 18.75 9.59 8.41
C GLY A 5 19.16 8.78 7.17
N VAL A 6 19.38 9.48 6.04
CA VAL A 6 20.20 9.10 4.87
C VAL A 6 20.30 7.61 4.53
N VAL A 7 19.17 6.92 4.45
CA VAL A 7 19.05 5.65 3.74
C VAL A 7 17.85 5.79 2.82
N TYR A 8 18.04 5.51 1.53
CA TYR A 8 16.94 5.33 0.60
C TYR A 8 16.56 3.85 0.68
N PRO A 9 15.54 3.48 1.46
CA PRO A 9 15.10 2.10 1.55
C PRO A 9 14.76 1.59 0.13
N PRO A 10 15.12 0.34 -0.19
CA PRO A 10 14.72 -0.30 -1.44
C PRO A 10 13.24 -0.07 -1.75
N ILE A 11 12.95 0.24 -3.01
CA ILE A 11 11.59 0.34 -3.51
C ILE A 11 11.06 -1.08 -3.72
N GLU A 12 9.94 -1.40 -3.08
CA GLU A 12 9.25 -2.69 -3.20
C GLU A 12 8.15 -2.64 -4.27
N ALA A 13 7.37 -1.55 -4.31
CA ALA A 13 6.30 -1.40 -5.28
C ALA A 13 6.23 0.02 -5.86
N ILE A 14 5.77 0.10 -7.11
CA ILE A 14 5.45 1.35 -7.79
C ILE A 14 4.02 1.27 -8.27
N PHE A 15 3.23 2.30 -7.99
CA PHE A 15 1.85 2.41 -8.47
C PHE A 15 1.64 3.79 -9.09
N ALA A 16 1.10 3.84 -10.30
CA ALA A 16 0.91 5.10 -11.02
C ALA A 16 -0.57 5.31 -11.36
N PHE A 17 -1.14 6.42 -10.89
CA PHE A 17 -2.46 6.89 -11.33
C PHE A 17 -2.34 7.64 -12.65
N SER A 18 -1.23 8.37 -12.84
CA SER A 18 -0.92 9.10 -14.07
C SER A 18 0.59 9.33 -14.22
N ALA A 19 1.02 9.98 -15.29
CA ALA A 19 2.42 10.39 -15.45
C ALA A 19 2.91 11.38 -14.37
N ASN A 20 1.98 12.09 -13.70
CA ASN A 20 2.27 13.09 -12.67
C ASN A 20 1.73 12.66 -11.29
N ASP A 21 1.35 11.40 -11.12
CA ASP A 21 0.84 10.90 -9.84
C ASP A 21 1.30 9.45 -9.68
N VAL A 22 2.45 9.30 -9.03
CA VAL A 22 3.15 8.01 -8.87
C VAL A 22 3.53 7.82 -7.40
N LEU A 23 3.18 6.67 -6.86
CA LEU A 23 3.55 6.21 -5.53
C LEU A 23 4.69 5.20 -5.62
N PHE A 24 5.65 5.33 -4.71
CA PHE A 24 6.75 4.40 -4.52
C PHE A 24 6.67 3.89 -3.09
N ALA A 25 6.33 2.62 -2.91
CA ALA A 25 6.43 1.96 -1.62
C ALA A 25 7.85 1.47 -1.40
N HIS A 26 8.31 1.63 -0.17
CA HIS A 26 9.62 1.20 0.25
C HIS A 26 9.51 0.07 1.29
N ILE A 27 10.55 -0.75 1.38
CA ILE A 27 10.59 -1.91 2.29
C ILE A 27 10.37 -1.54 3.77
N ASP A 28 10.73 -0.32 4.17
CA ASP A 28 10.54 0.17 5.54
C ASP A 28 9.10 0.62 5.84
N GLY A 29 8.22 0.62 4.83
CA GLY A 29 6.84 1.09 4.93
C GLY A 29 6.66 2.58 4.59
N SER A 30 7.71 3.30 4.22
CA SER A 30 7.56 4.66 3.71
C SER A 30 6.95 4.63 2.31
N ILE A 31 6.18 5.67 1.99
CA ILE A 31 5.57 5.86 0.67
C ILE A 31 6.02 7.21 0.14
N THR A 32 6.74 7.21 -0.97
CA THR A 32 7.06 8.44 -1.68
C THR A 32 6.00 8.72 -2.72
N HIS A 33 5.45 9.93 -2.73
CA HIS A 33 4.53 10.42 -3.75
C HIS A 33 5.23 11.41 -4.68
N TYR A 34 5.12 11.17 -5.99
CA TYR A 34 5.56 12.07 -7.05
C TYR A 34 4.37 12.77 -7.69
N ASP A 35 4.35 14.10 -7.63
CA ASP A 35 3.26 14.96 -8.12
C ASP A 35 3.51 15.53 -9.54
N GLY A 36 4.47 14.95 -10.28
CA GLY A 36 4.93 15.48 -11.57
C GLY A 36 6.06 16.51 -11.46
N ASN A 37 6.30 17.08 -10.27
CA ASN A 37 7.34 18.08 -10.05
C ASN A 37 8.25 17.73 -8.86
N ASN A 38 7.66 17.25 -7.77
CA ASN A 38 8.32 17.01 -6.49
C ASN A 38 8.07 15.60 -5.99
N PHE A 39 8.99 15.12 -5.15
CA PHE A 39 8.84 13.89 -4.38
C PHE A 39 8.59 14.24 -2.91
N THR A 40 7.46 13.80 -2.36
CA THR A 40 7.11 13.95 -0.95
C THR A 40 7.12 12.57 -0.29
N ASN A 41 7.76 12.44 0.86
CA ASN A 41 7.80 11.16 1.59
C ASN A 41 6.73 11.18 2.69
N ASP A 42 5.86 10.20 2.69
CA ASP A 42 4.92 9.88 3.76
C ASP A 42 5.44 8.70 4.57
N CYS A 43 5.51 8.86 5.89
CA CYS A 43 5.90 7.82 6.83
C CYS A 43 4.88 7.64 7.96
N SER A 44 3.68 8.19 7.75
CA SER A 44 2.56 7.98 8.66
C SER A 44 2.23 6.50 8.80
N LEU A 45 2.34 5.69 7.75
CA LEU A 45 2.15 4.22 7.84
C LEU A 45 3.10 3.55 8.85
N ILE A 46 4.39 3.92 8.83
CA ILE A 46 5.39 3.39 9.79
C ILE A 46 5.02 3.83 11.20
N THR A 47 4.77 5.12 11.39
CA THR A 47 4.55 5.69 12.73
C THR A 47 3.19 5.33 13.33
N GLN A 48 2.17 5.08 12.51
CA GLN A 48 0.82 4.75 12.94
C GLN A 48 0.64 3.24 13.11
N LEU A 49 1.21 2.43 12.20
CA LEU A 49 0.90 1.00 12.10
C LEU A 49 2.12 0.07 12.16
N ASN A 50 3.35 0.60 12.24
CA ASN A 50 4.59 -0.18 12.16
C ASN A 50 4.60 -1.13 10.94
N GLY A 51 3.97 -0.69 9.84
CA GLY A 51 3.72 -1.51 8.66
C GLY A 51 4.89 -1.45 7.66
N SER A 52 5.10 -2.55 6.94
CA SER A 52 5.93 -2.63 5.73
C SER A 52 5.03 -2.88 4.53
N VAL A 53 5.43 -2.47 3.33
CA VAL A 53 4.58 -2.54 2.13
C VAL A 53 5.18 -3.47 1.08
N ASN A 54 4.44 -4.51 0.72
CA ASN A 54 4.73 -5.39 -0.41
C ASN A 54 4.04 -4.91 -1.69
N LYS A 55 2.83 -4.35 -1.58
CA LYS A 55 2.08 -3.87 -2.74
C LYS A 55 1.16 -2.69 -2.41
N ILE A 56 0.97 -1.82 -3.41
CA ILE A 56 0.03 -0.70 -3.39
C ILE A 56 -1.01 -0.88 -4.50
N TRP A 57 -2.26 -0.56 -4.18
CA TRP A 57 -3.34 -0.30 -5.14
C TRP A 57 -4.21 0.86 -4.66
N GLY A 58 -4.90 1.55 -5.53
CA GLY A 58 -5.86 2.58 -5.12
C GLY A 58 -6.69 3.09 -6.28
N THR A 59 -7.70 3.90 -5.96
CA THR A 59 -8.51 4.58 -6.99
C THR A 59 -8.12 6.05 -7.16
N ALA A 60 -7.52 6.66 -6.14
CA ALA A 60 -6.98 8.02 -6.15
C ALA A 60 -5.87 8.16 -5.09
N SER A 61 -5.11 9.27 -5.15
CA SER A 61 -4.04 9.55 -4.16
C SER A 61 -4.55 9.77 -2.73
N ASN A 62 -5.86 9.89 -2.53
CA ASN A 62 -6.53 9.93 -1.22
C ASN A 62 -7.37 8.67 -0.92
N ASP A 63 -7.24 7.62 -1.72
CA ASP A 63 -7.94 6.34 -1.58
C ASP A 63 -7.00 5.20 -1.99
N ILE A 64 -6.11 4.82 -1.06
CA ILE A 64 -5.00 3.91 -1.32
C ILE A 64 -5.05 2.73 -0.34
N TYR A 65 -4.90 1.53 -0.85
CA TYR A 65 -4.74 0.30 -0.10
C TYR A 65 -3.30 -0.19 -0.23
N VAL A 66 -2.75 -0.64 0.89
CA VAL A 66 -1.47 -1.34 0.94
C VAL A 66 -1.63 -2.66 1.62
N VAL A 67 -0.81 -3.61 1.18
CA VAL A 67 -0.66 -4.90 1.84
C VAL A 67 0.80 -5.20 2.11
N GLY A 68 1.04 -6.01 3.13
CA GLY A 68 2.39 -6.32 3.59
C GLY A 68 2.47 -7.58 4.44
N PRO A 69 3.61 -7.75 5.14
CA PRO A 69 3.85 -8.88 6.03
C PRO A 69 2.83 -8.98 7.16
N ASP A 70 2.77 -10.16 7.80
CA ASP A 70 1.94 -10.43 8.99
C ASP A 70 0.45 -10.07 8.79
N GLY A 71 -0.07 -10.33 7.59
CA GLY A 71 -1.45 -10.05 7.22
C GLY A 71 -1.81 -8.57 7.19
N LEU A 72 -0.84 -7.66 7.06
CA LEU A 72 -1.12 -6.22 7.01
C LEU A 72 -2.01 -5.88 5.82
N ILE A 73 -3.17 -5.29 6.12
CA ILE A 73 -3.95 -4.50 5.18
C ILE A 73 -4.11 -3.11 5.80
N ALA A 74 -3.79 -2.06 5.06
CA ALA A 74 -4.05 -0.69 5.50
C ALA A 74 -4.66 0.14 4.37
N HIS A 75 -5.55 1.06 4.77
CA HIS A 75 -6.26 1.96 3.87
C HIS A 75 -5.97 3.42 4.24
N TYR A 76 -5.54 4.20 3.27
CA TYR A 76 -5.36 5.64 3.37
C TYR A 76 -6.58 6.35 2.81
N ASN A 77 -7.19 7.20 3.64
CA ASN A 77 -8.42 7.92 3.33
C ASN A 77 -8.18 9.41 2.95
N GLY A 78 -6.94 9.78 2.65
CA GLY A 78 -6.54 11.17 2.39
C GLY A 78 -6.10 11.95 3.62
N GLN A 79 -6.17 11.36 4.81
CA GLN A 79 -5.70 11.98 6.05
C GLN A 79 -4.77 11.06 6.82
N ASP A 80 -5.21 9.83 7.09
CA ASP A 80 -4.48 8.87 7.93
C ASP A 80 -4.58 7.45 7.36
N TRP A 81 -3.65 6.58 7.79
CA TRP A 81 -3.71 5.15 7.53
C TRP A 81 -4.57 4.45 8.59
N GLN A 82 -5.45 3.57 8.13
CA GLN A 82 -6.29 2.74 8.98
C GLN A 82 -5.99 1.27 8.71
N ARG A 83 -5.64 0.51 9.76
CA ARG A 83 -5.47 -0.95 9.64
C ARG A 83 -6.83 -1.60 9.44
N ILE A 84 -6.91 -2.48 8.45
CA ILE A 84 -8.04 -3.35 8.21
C ILE A 84 -7.65 -4.75 8.68
N GLU A 85 -8.51 -5.37 9.49
CA GLU A 85 -8.28 -6.72 9.97
C GLU A 85 -8.41 -7.72 8.80
N SER A 86 -7.33 -8.43 8.51
CA SER A 86 -7.28 -9.42 7.42
C SER A 86 -7.80 -10.81 7.85
N GLY A 87 -7.80 -11.09 9.16
CA GLY A 87 -8.14 -12.39 9.72
C GLY A 87 -7.08 -13.46 9.50
N THR A 88 -5.86 -13.07 9.12
CA THR A 88 -4.72 -13.97 8.88
C THR A 88 -3.41 -13.27 9.22
N ASP A 89 -2.37 -14.05 9.50
CA ASP A 89 -0.99 -13.57 9.66
C ASP A 89 -0.13 -13.91 8.43
N VAL A 90 -0.75 -14.34 7.33
CA VAL A 90 -0.06 -14.62 6.06
C VAL A 90 0.52 -13.33 5.48
N ASP A 91 1.75 -13.38 4.96
CA ASP A 91 2.32 -12.29 4.18
C ASP A 91 1.48 -12.04 2.92
N LEU A 92 0.87 -10.85 2.85
CA LEU A 92 0.09 -10.43 1.71
C LEU A 92 1.02 -9.77 0.68
N MET A 93 0.95 -10.26 -0.56
CA MET A 93 1.91 -9.98 -1.62
C MET A 93 1.30 -9.19 -2.78
N ASP A 94 -0.02 -9.25 -2.94
CA ASP A 94 -0.71 -8.48 -3.95
C ASP A 94 -2.02 -7.94 -3.43
N VAL A 95 -2.40 -6.78 -3.97
CA VAL A 95 -3.68 -6.14 -3.73
C VAL A 95 -4.16 -5.53 -5.04
N TRP A 96 -5.45 -5.72 -5.32
CA TRP A 96 -6.11 -5.14 -6.46
C TRP A 96 -7.58 -4.90 -6.15
N GLY A 97 -8.20 -3.97 -6.85
CA GLY A 97 -9.62 -3.70 -6.69
C GLY A 97 -10.29 -3.20 -7.95
N SER A 98 -11.62 -3.24 -7.93
CA SER A 98 -12.45 -2.57 -8.92
C SER A 98 -12.98 -1.27 -8.31
N PRO A 99 -12.79 -0.11 -8.96
CA PRO A 99 -13.35 1.14 -8.47
C PRO A 99 -14.88 1.08 -8.49
N ASP A 100 -15.53 1.79 -7.57
CA ASP A 100 -16.98 1.94 -7.58
C ASP A 100 -17.43 2.63 -8.88
N THR A 101 -18.19 1.90 -9.71
CA THR A 101 -18.78 2.45 -10.94
C THR A 101 -20.18 3.04 -10.72
N GLY A 102 -20.58 3.31 -9.46
CA GLY A 102 -21.87 3.89 -9.09
C GLY A 102 -23.02 2.88 -8.99
N GLY A 103 -22.69 1.59 -8.95
CA GLY A 103 -23.67 0.50 -8.99
C GLY A 103 -23.81 -0.23 -7.66
N THR A 104 -24.23 0.44 -6.58
CA THR A 104 -24.58 -0.14 -5.24
C THR A 104 -23.57 -1.06 -4.54
N GLY A 105 -22.47 -1.46 -5.18
CA GLY A 105 -21.53 -2.46 -4.69
C GLY A 105 -20.28 -1.90 -4.01
N GLY A 106 -20.04 -0.59 -4.11
CA GLY A 106 -18.80 0.04 -3.63
C GLY A 106 -17.57 -0.46 -4.37
N SER A 107 -16.40 0.09 -4.03
CA SER A 107 -15.12 -0.49 -4.46
C SER A 107 -14.96 -1.86 -3.79
N VAL A 108 -14.60 -2.87 -4.57
CA VAL A 108 -14.26 -4.19 -4.03
C VAL A 108 -12.75 -4.36 -4.12
N VAL A 109 -12.13 -4.76 -3.01
CA VAL A 109 -10.68 -4.93 -2.87
C VAL A 109 -10.40 -6.39 -2.55
N TRP A 110 -9.45 -6.96 -3.27
CA TRP A 110 -8.94 -8.31 -3.10
C TRP A 110 -7.46 -8.24 -2.73
N ALA A 111 -7.05 -9.10 -1.80
CA ALA A 111 -5.65 -9.29 -1.45
C ALA A 111 -5.30 -10.78 -1.55
N CYS A 112 -4.08 -11.09 -1.96
CA CYS A 112 -3.57 -12.46 -1.93
C CYS A 112 -2.16 -12.50 -1.34
N GLY A 113 -1.82 -13.65 -0.77
CA GLY A 113 -0.57 -13.87 -0.04
C GLY A 113 -0.24 -15.34 0.05
N PHE A 114 0.92 -15.66 0.60
CA PHE A 114 1.35 -17.04 0.83
C PHE A 114 2.21 -17.15 2.09
N THR A 115 2.15 -18.30 2.76
CA THR A 115 2.91 -18.57 3.99
C THR A 115 4.28 -19.18 3.73
N ASP A 116 4.54 -19.59 2.49
CA ASP A 116 5.73 -20.30 2.04
C ASP A 116 5.61 -20.60 0.54
N PHE A 117 6.71 -20.93 -0.14
CA PHE A 117 6.71 -21.40 -1.54
C PHE A 117 5.97 -22.75 -1.77
N VAL A 118 5.11 -23.15 -0.84
CA VAL A 118 4.17 -24.25 -1.01
C VAL A 118 2.82 -23.61 -1.33
N GLY A 119 2.62 -23.29 -2.61
CA GLY A 119 1.45 -22.58 -3.10
C GLY A 119 0.14 -23.17 -2.57
N THR A 120 -0.59 -22.37 -1.79
CA THR A 120 -1.97 -22.66 -1.41
C THR A 120 -2.84 -21.63 -2.11
N VAL A 121 -3.72 -22.09 -3.01
CA VAL A 121 -4.75 -21.26 -3.65
C VAL A 121 -5.95 -21.23 -2.69
N LEU A 122 -6.31 -20.05 -2.20
CA LEU A 122 -7.58 -19.77 -1.53
C LEU A 122 -8.59 -19.19 -2.52
#